data_AF-A0AAN9W822-F1
#
_entry.id   AF-A0AAN9W822-F1
#
_cell.length_a   1.000
_cell.length_b   1.000
_cell.length_c   1.000
_cell.angle_alpha   90.00
_cell.angle_beta   90.00
_cell.angle_gamma   90.00
#
_symmetry.space_group_name_H-M   'P 1'
#
loop_
_entity.id
_entity.type
_entity.pdbx_description
1 polymer ?
#
loop_
_entity_poly.entity_id
_entity_poly.type
_entity_poly.pdbx_seq_one_letter_code
_entity_poly.pdbx_strand_id
1 'polypeptide(L)'
;MRNQRDSSGYIFGNITSKVNSSKYVTFAVLDRGYFLEYYGNRTVVNKEKACRLMFHKIESAAYDIRCNVGGEIDFLRKVPCPENSLCVDEDTPWNVVKGHQLTFVVEDVNQPRFWYISLVACYQDPETCNWHHYTEEIELNYDLWLVNGNPNVSSFNPLVYQFSFDKQDTVELYVVFFLVYMVLVPLQVYAAMRQHHPVTRLFTASLILEFLALSLILIHVLKFSLDGEGVQQLAVAGDILDILSRASFMLLLLLLAKGWAVTRQEFTWKPLVFGIWFLYGVVHILLYVWNMTEVDIIEDIDEYQTWPGWLIIIFRTLIMVWFLFELRNTMMYEHNTQKLNFFLHFGASALVWFIYLPIIALIALQVSALWRFKLLLGITYSADCLAYCVMTHLLWPTRSEQYFLLAEETDLGDELDEFNEAPHVINSYTALSSGHRRIPSEPPDLTKIIA
;
A
#
# COMPACT_ATOMS: atom_id res chain seq x y z
N MET A 1 -33.25 -13.02 17.94
CA MET A 1 -33.30 -13.09 16.45
C MET A 1 -33.13 -11.66 15.97
N ARG A 2 -31.98 -11.31 15.36
CA ARG A 2 -31.84 -10.02 14.67
C ARG A 2 -32.89 -9.97 13.57
N ASN A 3 -33.62 -8.87 13.44
CA ASN A 3 -34.60 -8.71 12.38
C ASN A 3 -33.82 -8.78 11.06
N GLN A 4 -34.27 -9.60 10.10
CA GLN A 4 -33.53 -9.87 8.85
C GLN A 4 -33.22 -8.57 8.06
N ARG A 5 -34.12 -7.58 8.18
CA ARG A 5 -33.98 -6.22 7.62
C ARG A 5 -32.85 -5.38 8.22
N ASP A 6 -32.38 -5.70 9.42
CA ASP A 6 -31.33 -4.94 10.12
C ASP A 6 -29.94 -5.28 9.57
N SER A 7 -29.81 -6.40 8.85
CA SER A 7 -28.57 -6.85 8.21
C SER A 7 -28.52 -6.65 6.69
N SER A 8 -29.61 -6.18 6.07
CA SER A 8 -29.64 -5.90 4.63
C SER A 8 -28.83 -4.64 4.28
N GLY A 9 -28.32 -4.60 3.05
CA GLY A 9 -27.77 -3.38 2.46
C GLY A 9 -28.88 -2.47 1.94
N TYR A 10 -28.64 -1.16 1.93
CA TYR A 10 -29.59 -0.17 1.43
C TYR A 10 -28.89 0.77 0.46
N ILE A 11 -29.57 1.05 -0.65
CA ILE A 11 -29.17 2.08 -1.61
C ILE A 11 -30.33 3.06 -1.72
N PHE A 12 -30.15 4.29 -1.25
CA PHE A 12 -31.23 5.26 -1.18
C PHE A 12 -30.72 6.65 -1.49
N GLY A 13 -31.62 7.54 -1.86
CA GLY A 13 -31.21 8.90 -2.21
C GLY A 13 -32.24 9.66 -3.02
N ASN A 14 -31.75 10.71 -3.65
CA ASN A 14 -32.53 11.64 -4.45
C ASN A 14 -31.94 11.70 -5.86
N ILE A 15 -32.80 11.66 -6.87
CA ILE A 15 -32.42 11.85 -8.28
C ILE A 15 -33.47 12.76 -8.89
N THR A 16 -33.11 14.01 -9.14
CA THR A 16 -34.02 15.07 -9.63
C THR A 16 -33.49 15.69 -10.90
N SER A 17 -34.34 16.42 -11.62
CA SER A 17 -33.93 17.29 -12.73
C SER A 17 -34.46 18.69 -12.50
N LYS A 18 -33.67 19.71 -12.87
CA LYS A 18 -34.10 21.12 -12.88
C LYS A 18 -35.13 21.39 -13.98
N VAL A 19 -35.15 20.56 -15.01
CA VAL A 19 -36.04 20.71 -16.17
C VAL A 19 -37.14 19.68 -16.07
N ASN A 20 -38.38 20.13 -16.26
CA ASN A 20 -39.54 19.26 -16.22
C ASN A 20 -39.57 18.41 -17.50
N SER A 21 -39.01 17.19 -17.42
CA SER A 21 -38.99 16.25 -18.55
C SER A 21 -40.24 15.37 -18.53
N SER A 22 -40.85 15.16 -19.70
CA SER A 22 -42.00 14.26 -19.85
C SER A 22 -41.60 12.78 -19.93
N LYS A 23 -40.31 12.49 -20.09
CA LYS A 23 -39.76 11.15 -20.27
C LYS A 23 -38.73 10.84 -19.21
N TYR A 24 -38.77 9.61 -18.71
CA TYR A 24 -37.81 9.09 -17.74
C TYR A 24 -36.65 8.38 -18.43
N VAL A 25 -35.51 8.35 -17.76
CA VAL A 25 -34.39 7.44 -18.01
C VAL A 25 -34.34 6.39 -16.92
N THR A 26 -33.52 5.35 -17.09
CA THR A 26 -33.48 4.22 -16.18
C THR A 26 -32.26 4.27 -15.27
N PHE A 27 -32.53 4.19 -13.96
CA PHE A 27 -31.57 3.90 -12.93
C PHE A 27 -31.64 2.41 -12.59
N ALA A 28 -30.53 1.69 -12.75
CA ALA A 28 -30.43 0.26 -12.58
C ALA A 28 -29.48 -0.10 -11.42
N VAL A 29 -29.92 -0.98 -10.55
CA VAL A 29 -29.14 -1.59 -9.46
C VAL A 29 -29.06 -3.08 -9.73
N LEU A 30 -27.86 -3.58 -10.07
CA LEU A 30 -27.68 -4.91 -10.63
C LEU A 30 -26.60 -5.68 -9.86
N ASP A 31 -26.82 -6.96 -9.62
CA ASP A 31 -25.73 -7.85 -9.21
C ASP A 31 -24.78 -8.14 -10.38
N ARG A 32 -23.57 -8.61 -10.07
CA ARG A 32 -22.53 -8.94 -11.06
C ARG A 32 -23.01 -9.82 -12.23
N GLY A 33 -23.89 -10.79 -11.96
CA GLY A 33 -24.38 -11.76 -12.95
C GLY A 33 -25.27 -11.16 -14.03
N TYR A 34 -25.97 -10.06 -13.74
CA TYR A 34 -26.71 -9.27 -14.72
C TYR A 34 -25.86 -8.12 -15.27
N PHE A 35 -25.04 -7.51 -14.41
CA PHE A 35 -24.28 -6.31 -14.75
C PHE A 35 -23.24 -6.52 -15.84
N LEU A 36 -22.52 -7.66 -15.87
CA LEU A 36 -21.43 -7.85 -16.86
C LEU A 36 -21.94 -7.87 -18.31
N GLU A 37 -23.06 -8.56 -18.57
CA GLU A 37 -23.68 -8.61 -19.90
C GLU A 37 -24.29 -7.24 -20.26
N TYR A 38 -25.00 -6.65 -19.31
CA TYR A 38 -25.54 -5.29 -19.42
C TYR A 38 -24.44 -4.27 -19.78
N TYR A 39 -23.33 -4.27 -19.05
CA TYR A 39 -22.23 -3.33 -19.25
C TYR A 39 -21.48 -3.60 -20.55
N GLY A 40 -21.26 -4.87 -20.92
CA GLY A 40 -20.60 -5.22 -22.19
C GLY A 40 -21.32 -4.70 -23.43
N ASN A 41 -22.67 -4.73 -23.40
CA ASN A 41 -23.52 -4.28 -24.51
C ASN A 41 -23.52 -2.75 -24.73
N ARG A 42 -22.96 -1.95 -23.81
CA ARG A 42 -22.84 -0.47 -23.96
C ARG A 42 -21.98 -0.05 -25.15
N THR A 43 -21.06 -0.92 -25.57
CA THR A 43 -20.09 -0.68 -26.66
C THR A 43 -20.73 -0.73 -28.05
N VAL A 44 -21.98 -1.21 -28.15
CA VAL A 44 -22.72 -1.28 -29.41
C VAL A 44 -22.96 0.14 -29.96
N VAL A 45 -22.58 0.34 -31.23
CA VAL A 45 -22.65 1.65 -31.91
C VAL A 45 -24.09 2.15 -32.03
N ASN A 46 -25.02 1.28 -32.44
CA ASN A 46 -26.43 1.64 -32.53
C ASN A 46 -27.06 1.62 -31.13
N LYS A 47 -27.33 2.81 -30.58
CA LYS A 47 -27.81 2.99 -29.20
C LYS A 47 -29.19 2.40 -28.94
N GLU A 48 -30.07 2.42 -29.94
CA GLU A 48 -31.38 1.78 -29.86
C GLU A 48 -31.24 0.26 -29.68
N LYS A 49 -30.35 -0.35 -30.48
CA LYS A 49 -30.02 -1.77 -30.34
C LYS A 49 -29.28 -2.04 -29.02
N ALA A 50 -28.41 -1.12 -28.59
CA ALA A 50 -27.68 -1.25 -27.33
C ALA A 50 -28.65 -1.35 -26.15
N CYS A 51 -29.61 -0.44 -26.01
CA CYS A 51 -30.61 -0.48 -24.93
C CYS A 51 -31.35 -1.82 -24.88
N ARG A 52 -31.81 -2.35 -26.02
CA ARG A 52 -32.47 -3.67 -26.05
C ARG A 52 -31.57 -4.80 -25.60
N LEU A 53 -30.31 -4.83 -26.05
CA LEU A 53 -29.36 -5.86 -25.66
C LEU A 53 -28.94 -5.74 -24.19
N MET A 54 -28.81 -4.52 -23.68
CA MET A 54 -28.45 -4.26 -22.28
C MET A 54 -29.50 -4.83 -21.33
N PHE A 55 -30.80 -4.65 -21.64
CA PHE A 55 -31.89 -5.07 -20.75
C PHE A 55 -32.51 -6.43 -21.10
N HIS A 56 -32.13 -7.08 -22.20
CA HIS A 56 -32.68 -8.38 -22.63
C HIS A 56 -32.70 -9.46 -21.54
N LYS A 57 -31.66 -9.55 -20.71
CA LYS A 57 -31.65 -10.50 -19.58
C LYS A 57 -32.42 -9.96 -18.38
N ILE A 58 -32.30 -8.66 -18.12
CA ILE A 58 -32.88 -7.98 -16.96
C ILE A 58 -34.41 -7.96 -17.04
N GLU A 59 -34.99 -7.75 -18.23
CA GLU A 59 -36.45 -7.65 -18.42
C GLU A 59 -37.20 -8.91 -17.99
N SER A 60 -36.55 -10.08 -18.03
CA SER A 60 -37.15 -11.34 -17.58
C SER A 60 -37.21 -11.50 -16.06
N ALA A 61 -36.33 -10.81 -15.33
CA ALA A 61 -36.18 -10.94 -13.88
C ALA A 61 -36.69 -9.72 -13.10
N ALA A 62 -36.55 -8.53 -13.67
CA ALA A 62 -36.92 -7.27 -13.05
C ALA A 62 -38.44 -7.10 -13.03
N TYR A 63 -38.97 -6.72 -11.88
CA TYR A 63 -40.37 -6.35 -11.71
C TYR A 63 -40.67 -5.01 -12.42
N ASP A 64 -41.75 -4.97 -13.19
CA ASP A 64 -42.39 -3.73 -13.65
C ASP A 64 -43.91 -3.92 -13.67
N ILE A 65 -44.65 -2.96 -13.10
CA ILE A 65 -46.10 -3.05 -12.92
C ILE A 65 -46.89 -3.20 -14.23
N ARG A 66 -46.35 -2.73 -15.37
CA ARG A 66 -47.02 -2.83 -16.69
C ARG A 66 -46.45 -3.95 -17.54
N CYS A 67 -45.13 -4.08 -17.54
CA CYS A 67 -44.41 -4.92 -18.50
C CYS A 67 -43.99 -6.28 -17.94
N ASN A 68 -43.76 -6.40 -16.63
CA ASN A 68 -43.39 -7.67 -16.02
C ASN A 68 -43.84 -7.79 -14.54
N VAL A 69 -45.13 -8.04 -14.34
CA VAL A 69 -45.72 -8.20 -13.00
C VAL A 69 -45.20 -9.46 -12.29
N GLY A 70 -44.70 -10.45 -13.04
CA GLY A 70 -44.13 -11.69 -12.52
C GLY A 70 -42.65 -11.60 -12.14
N GLY A 71 -41.99 -10.44 -12.33
CA GLY A 71 -40.61 -10.24 -11.92
C GLY A 71 -40.48 -10.32 -10.40
N GLU A 72 -39.49 -11.08 -9.92
CA GLU A 72 -39.27 -11.30 -8.48
C GLU A 72 -38.27 -10.31 -7.88
N ILE A 73 -37.50 -9.61 -8.72
CA ILE A 73 -36.37 -8.81 -8.28
C ILE A 73 -36.58 -7.34 -8.60
N ASP A 74 -36.25 -6.49 -7.64
CA ASP A 74 -36.33 -5.05 -7.75
C ASP A 74 -34.99 -4.44 -8.21
N PHE A 75 -34.87 -4.17 -9.51
CA PHE A 75 -33.63 -3.68 -10.14
C PHE A 75 -33.72 -2.26 -10.71
N LEU A 76 -34.92 -1.75 -11.00
CA LEU A 76 -35.09 -0.60 -11.90
C LEU A 76 -35.90 0.52 -11.26
N ARG A 77 -35.49 1.77 -11.51
CA ARG A 77 -36.26 2.98 -11.21
C ARG A 77 -36.26 3.92 -12.40
N LYS A 78 -37.41 4.55 -12.65
CA LYS A 78 -37.62 5.63 -13.61
C LYS A 78 -37.24 6.95 -12.93
N VAL A 79 -36.27 7.65 -13.49
CA VAL A 79 -35.76 8.94 -13.00
C VAL A 79 -35.75 9.96 -14.13
N PRO A 80 -35.85 11.28 -13.89
CA PRO A 80 -35.84 11.96 -12.59
C PRO A 80 -37.13 11.73 -11.79
N CYS A 81 -36.99 11.78 -10.47
CA CYS A 81 -38.11 11.77 -9.54
C CYS A 81 -38.61 13.20 -9.31
N PRO A 82 -39.92 13.42 -9.13
CA PRO A 82 -40.44 14.78 -8.97
C PRO A 82 -39.98 15.39 -7.65
N GLU A 83 -39.66 16.70 -7.66
CA GLU A 83 -39.09 17.38 -6.50
C GLU A 83 -39.95 17.23 -5.25
N ASN A 84 -39.32 16.93 -4.11
CA ASN A 84 -39.96 16.71 -2.81
C ASN A 84 -41.04 15.61 -2.80
N SER A 85 -40.97 14.66 -3.74
CA SER A 85 -41.87 13.52 -3.82
C SER A 85 -41.12 12.22 -4.16
N LEU A 86 -41.75 11.09 -3.89
CA LEU A 86 -41.19 9.77 -4.17
C LEU A 86 -41.13 9.51 -5.68
N CYS A 87 -40.22 8.64 -6.09
CA CYS A 87 -40.14 8.19 -7.48
C CYS A 87 -41.41 7.42 -7.88
N VAL A 88 -41.74 7.44 -9.17
CA VAL A 88 -43.02 6.90 -9.68
C VAL A 88 -43.18 5.40 -9.42
N ASP A 89 -42.06 4.67 -9.36
CA ASP A 89 -42.06 3.23 -9.11
C ASP A 89 -42.03 2.88 -7.60
N GLU A 90 -42.04 3.87 -6.70
CA GLU A 90 -42.08 3.64 -5.24
C GLU A 90 -43.53 3.52 -4.75
N ASP A 91 -44.11 2.33 -4.92
CA ASP A 91 -45.52 2.05 -4.57
C ASP A 91 -45.78 1.98 -3.05
N THR A 92 -44.74 1.77 -2.25
CA THR A 92 -44.83 1.57 -0.81
C THR A 92 -44.01 2.62 -0.04
N PRO A 93 -44.58 3.81 0.24
CA PRO A 93 -43.88 4.91 0.89
C PRO A 93 -43.18 4.57 2.21
N TRP A 94 -43.70 3.57 2.93
CA TRP A 94 -43.17 3.14 4.23
C TRP A 94 -41.83 2.38 4.13
N ASN A 95 -41.50 1.84 2.95
CA ASN A 95 -40.25 1.14 2.70
C ASN A 95 -39.12 2.11 2.32
N VAL A 96 -39.45 3.33 1.89
CA VAL A 96 -38.48 4.35 1.52
C VAL A 96 -37.89 5.00 2.77
N VAL A 97 -36.57 5.20 2.75
CA VAL A 97 -35.86 5.90 3.84
C VAL A 97 -36.39 7.32 3.95
N LYS A 98 -36.74 7.74 5.17
CA LYS A 98 -37.33 9.05 5.42
C LYS A 98 -36.42 10.17 4.89
N GLY A 99 -37.01 11.15 4.22
CA GLY A 99 -36.29 12.29 3.63
C GLY A 99 -35.67 12.02 2.27
N HIS A 100 -35.84 10.83 1.70
CA HIS A 100 -35.30 10.46 0.39
C HIS A 100 -36.41 10.06 -0.61
N GLN A 101 -36.08 10.05 -1.91
CA GLN A 101 -37.04 9.83 -2.99
C GLN A 101 -37.16 8.36 -3.42
N LEU A 102 -36.08 7.58 -3.29
CA LEU A 102 -36.04 6.15 -3.64
C LEU A 102 -35.27 5.33 -2.61
N THR A 103 -35.54 4.03 -2.58
CA THR A 103 -34.77 3.07 -1.79
C THR A 103 -34.79 1.70 -2.44
N PHE A 104 -33.61 1.12 -2.63
CA PHE A 104 -33.42 -0.30 -2.90
C PHE A 104 -32.96 -0.99 -1.63
N VAL A 105 -33.58 -2.12 -1.33
CA VAL A 105 -33.15 -3.03 -0.28
C VAL A 105 -32.41 -4.18 -0.94
N VAL A 106 -31.12 -4.27 -0.65
CA VAL A 106 -30.24 -5.30 -1.17
C VAL A 106 -30.07 -6.38 -0.13
N GLU A 107 -30.54 -7.59 -0.45
CA GLU A 107 -30.46 -8.74 0.45
C GLU A 107 -29.91 -9.95 -0.29
N ASP A 108 -28.74 -10.45 0.14
CA ASP A 108 -28.27 -11.80 -0.18
C ASP A 108 -27.88 -12.49 1.13
N VAL A 109 -28.69 -13.46 1.54
CA VAL A 109 -28.53 -14.20 2.80
C VAL A 109 -27.43 -15.26 2.69
N ASN A 110 -27.05 -15.67 1.48
CA ASN A 110 -26.19 -16.82 1.24
C ASN A 110 -24.72 -16.43 1.04
N GLN A 111 -24.44 -15.31 0.35
CA GLN A 111 -23.08 -14.87 0.11
C GLN A 111 -22.95 -13.36 -0.15
N PRO A 112 -21.86 -12.71 0.30
CA PRO A 112 -21.56 -11.34 -0.10
C PRO A 112 -21.28 -11.24 -1.60
N ARG A 113 -21.78 -10.19 -2.26
CA ARG A 113 -21.56 -9.91 -3.69
C ARG A 113 -21.41 -8.42 -3.93
N PHE A 114 -20.76 -8.08 -5.03
CA PHE A 114 -20.74 -6.72 -5.54
C PHE A 114 -22.05 -6.39 -6.26
N TRP A 115 -22.58 -5.23 -5.94
CA TRP A 115 -23.73 -4.61 -6.57
C TRP A 115 -23.26 -3.37 -7.32
N TYR A 116 -23.78 -3.21 -8.52
CA TYR A 116 -23.40 -2.15 -9.44
C TYR A 116 -24.60 -1.25 -9.69
N ILE A 117 -24.34 0.05 -9.69
CA ILE A 117 -25.34 1.07 -9.98
C ILE A 117 -25.03 1.68 -11.33
N SER A 118 -26.04 1.81 -12.19
CA SER A 118 -25.91 2.42 -13.51
C SER A 118 -27.05 3.37 -13.79
N LEU A 119 -26.70 4.60 -14.19
CA LEU A 119 -27.64 5.56 -14.76
C LEU A 119 -27.49 5.53 -16.29
N VAL A 120 -28.54 5.12 -17.01
CA VAL A 120 -28.47 4.92 -18.46
C VAL A 120 -29.58 5.66 -19.19
N ALA A 121 -29.21 6.26 -20.33
CA ALA A 121 -30.12 6.92 -21.27
C ALA A 121 -30.95 5.91 -22.10
N CYS A 122 -31.58 4.96 -21.42
CA CYS A 122 -32.56 4.04 -21.98
C CYS A 122 -33.86 4.18 -21.19
N TYR A 123 -34.98 3.93 -21.86
CA TYR A 123 -36.30 3.90 -21.22
C TYR A 123 -37.12 2.76 -21.79
N GLN A 124 -38.05 2.24 -20.99
CA GLN A 124 -38.99 1.23 -21.43
C GLN A 124 -40.31 1.91 -21.82
N ASP A 125 -40.78 1.64 -23.04
CA ASP A 125 -42.08 2.12 -23.49
C ASP A 125 -43.20 1.35 -22.75
N PRO A 126 -44.10 2.04 -22.03
CA PRO A 126 -45.15 1.39 -21.25
C PRO A 126 -46.23 0.71 -22.10
N GLU A 127 -46.35 1.02 -23.40
CA GLU A 127 -47.34 0.40 -24.29
C GLU A 127 -46.78 -0.84 -25.01
N THR A 128 -45.55 -0.74 -25.53
CA THR A 128 -44.93 -1.82 -26.29
C THR A 128 -44.00 -2.70 -25.46
N CYS A 129 -43.66 -2.27 -24.24
CA CYS A 129 -42.71 -2.91 -23.33
C CYS A 129 -41.29 -3.10 -23.90
N ASN A 130 -40.97 -2.41 -25.00
CA ASN A 130 -39.65 -2.43 -25.59
C ASN A 130 -38.74 -1.35 -25.01
N TRP A 131 -37.45 -1.67 -24.96
CA TRP A 131 -36.41 -0.74 -24.57
C TRP A 131 -35.98 0.15 -25.74
N HIS A 132 -35.97 1.46 -25.48
CA HIS A 132 -35.64 2.50 -26.43
C HIS A 132 -34.53 3.40 -25.90
N HIS A 133 -33.75 3.97 -26.81
CA HIS A 133 -32.73 4.96 -26.47
C HIS A 133 -33.36 6.33 -26.22
N TYR A 134 -32.98 6.96 -25.12
CA TYR A 134 -33.36 8.33 -24.80
C TYR A 134 -32.51 9.30 -25.62
N THR A 135 -33.16 10.02 -26.55
CA THR A 135 -32.45 10.88 -27.52
C THR A 135 -32.26 12.32 -27.07
N GLU A 136 -32.98 12.75 -26.02
CA GLU A 136 -32.95 14.13 -25.55
C GLU A 136 -31.82 14.31 -24.52
N GLU A 137 -31.35 15.54 -24.35
CA GLU A 137 -30.39 15.86 -23.30
C GLU A 137 -31.13 16.17 -21.99
N ILE A 138 -30.71 15.53 -20.89
CA ILE A 138 -31.28 15.73 -19.57
C ILE A 138 -30.16 15.92 -18.54
N GLU A 139 -30.24 17.00 -17.77
CA GLU A 139 -29.35 17.24 -16.62
C GLU A 139 -30.01 16.67 -15.36
N LEU A 140 -29.31 15.75 -14.69
CA LEU A 140 -29.77 15.08 -13.49
C LEU A 140 -28.87 15.47 -12.30
N ASN A 141 -29.48 15.89 -11.21
CA ASN A 141 -28.81 16.07 -9.93
C ASN A 141 -29.11 14.85 -9.07
N TYR A 142 -28.07 14.21 -8.53
CA TYR A 142 -28.22 13.04 -7.68
C TYR A 142 -27.44 13.19 -6.38
N ASP A 143 -27.99 12.60 -5.32
CA ASP A 143 -27.35 12.41 -4.02
C ASP A 143 -27.76 11.00 -3.54
N LEU A 144 -26.79 10.08 -3.50
CA LEU A 144 -27.04 8.66 -3.28
C LEU A 144 -26.15 8.14 -2.14
N TRP A 145 -26.76 7.35 -1.27
CA TRP A 145 -26.14 6.70 -0.13
C TRP A 145 -26.19 5.18 -0.31
N LEU A 146 -25.04 4.53 -0.12
CA LEU A 146 -24.89 3.08 -0.17
C LEU A 146 -24.38 2.61 1.19
N VAL A 147 -25.17 1.83 1.92
CA VAL A 147 -24.85 1.46 3.30
C VAL A 147 -25.10 -0.03 3.57
N ASN A 148 -24.29 -0.60 4.45
CA ASN A 148 -24.41 -1.98 4.92
C ASN A 148 -25.05 -2.01 6.31
N GLY A 149 -26.37 -1.82 6.32
CA GLY A 149 -27.20 -1.84 7.52
C GLY A 149 -28.44 -0.97 7.37
N ASN A 150 -29.41 -1.17 8.26
CA ASN A 150 -30.69 -0.46 8.18
C ASN A 150 -30.57 1.03 8.60
N PRO A 151 -30.81 1.99 7.68
CA PRO A 151 -30.70 3.43 7.97
C PRO A 151 -31.80 3.92 8.92
N ASN A 152 -32.91 3.19 9.07
CA ASN A 152 -34.01 3.59 9.95
C ASN A 152 -33.76 3.30 11.44
N VAL A 153 -32.67 2.58 11.76
CA VAL A 153 -32.33 2.18 13.13
C VAL A 153 -31.13 2.99 13.61
N SER A 154 -31.19 3.60 14.78
CA SER A 154 -30.12 4.44 15.31
C SER A 154 -28.96 3.66 15.95
N SER A 155 -29.08 2.34 16.10
CA SER A 155 -28.10 1.46 16.76
C SER A 155 -27.28 0.63 15.76
N PHE A 156 -26.83 1.23 14.65
CA PHE A 156 -25.93 0.57 13.71
C PHE A 156 -24.48 0.65 14.20
N ASN A 157 -23.62 -0.26 13.70
CA ASN A 157 -22.18 -0.21 13.95
C ASN A 157 -21.52 0.73 12.91
N PRO A 158 -20.95 1.88 13.30
CA PRO A 158 -20.31 2.81 12.36
C PRO A 158 -19.16 2.19 11.58
N LEU A 159 -18.45 1.21 12.16
CA LEU A 159 -17.31 0.53 11.54
C LEU A 159 -17.71 -0.44 10.42
N VAL A 160 -19.01 -0.69 10.26
CA VAL A 160 -19.57 -1.59 9.23
C VAL A 160 -20.47 -0.82 8.27
N TYR A 161 -21.23 0.14 8.79
CA TYR A 161 -22.33 0.79 8.08
C TYR A 161 -21.92 1.46 6.76
N GLN A 162 -20.83 2.22 6.76
CA GLN A 162 -20.36 2.92 5.55
C GLN A 162 -19.43 2.06 4.68
N PHE A 163 -18.92 0.95 5.21
CA PHE A 163 -17.89 0.15 4.53
C PHE A 163 -18.52 -0.97 3.71
N SER A 164 -18.09 -1.09 2.46
CA SER A 164 -18.32 -2.29 1.65
C SER A 164 -17.73 -3.52 2.34
N PHE A 165 -18.27 -4.70 2.02
CA PHE A 165 -17.86 -5.95 2.66
C PHE A 165 -16.34 -6.17 2.62
N ASP A 166 -15.69 -5.85 1.51
CA ASP A 166 -14.24 -5.97 1.30
C ASP A 166 -13.42 -4.95 2.10
N LYS A 167 -14.03 -3.88 2.62
CA LYS A 167 -13.38 -2.82 3.42
C LYS A 167 -13.74 -2.85 4.90
N GLN A 168 -14.72 -3.65 5.32
CA GLN A 168 -15.03 -3.82 6.74
C GLN A 168 -13.81 -4.33 7.53
N ASP A 169 -13.74 -4.09 8.84
CA ASP A 169 -12.63 -4.50 9.73
C ASP A 169 -11.27 -3.83 9.44
N THR A 170 -11.18 -2.97 8.42
CA THR A 170 -9.92 -2.28 8.08
C THR A 170 -9.56 -1.21 9.10
N VAL A 171 -10.55 -0.55 9.72
CA VAL A 171 -10.34 0.41 10.81
C VAL A 171 -9.58 -0.25 11.96
N GLU A 172 -10.07 -1.41 12.41
CA GLU A 172 -9.50 -2.18 13.50
C GLU A 172 -8.05 -2.55 13.20
N LEU A 173 -7.78 -2.99 11.97
CA LEU A 173 -6.43 -3.29 11.51
C LEU A 173 -5.51 -2.06 11.61
N TYR A 174 -5.93 -0.91 11.07
CA TYR A 174 -5.16 0.33 11.14
C TYR A 174 -4.92 0.79 12.58
N VAL A 175 -5.94 0.68 13.45
CA VAL A 175 -5.83 1.03 14.88
C VAL A 175 -4.80 0.15 15.57
N VAL A 176 -4.79 -1.16 15.32
CA VAL A 176 -3.81 -2.09 15.93
C VAL A 176 -2.39 -1.67 15.55
N PHE A 177 -2.11 -1.46 14.26
CA PHE A 177 -0.78 -1.02 13.84
C PHE A 177 -0.44 0.37 14.37
N PHE A 178 -1.40 1.29 14.38
CA PHE A 178 -1.19 2.63 14.91
C PHE A 178 -0.74 2.59 16.37
N LEU A 179 -1.38 1.75 17.20
CA LEU A 179 -0.98 1.57 18.60
C LEU A 179 0.43 1.00 18.75
N VAL A 180 0.86 0.10 17.86
CA VAL A 180 2.24 -0.43 17.85
C VAL A 180 3.24 0.68 17.48
N TYR A 181 3.00 1.42 16.40
CA TYR A 181 3.89 2.51 15.97
C TYR A 181 3.91 3.68 16.95
N MET A 182 2.81 3.95 17.64
CA MET A 182 2.74 4.94 18.74
C MET A 182 3.74 4.65 19.87
N VAL A 183 4.07 3.38 20.10
CA VAL A 183 5.11 2.98 21.07
C VAL A 183 6.48 2.90 20.40
N LEU A 184 6.56 2.36 19.19
CA LEU A 184 7.82 2.12 18.49
C LEU A 184 8.56 3.41 18.11
N VAL A 185 7.83 4.43 17.62
CA VAL A 185 8.42 5.70 17.16
C VAL A 185 9.13 6.44 18.30
N PRO A 186 8.50 6.71 19.47
CA PRO A 186 9.20 7.38 20.57
C PRO A 186 10.42 6.60 21.07
N LEU A 187 10.34 5.27 21.15
CA LEU A 187 11.47 4.41 21.53
C LEU A 187 12.64 4.56 20.55
N GLN A 188 12.36 4.57 19.26
CA GLN A 188 13.37 4.69 18.23
C GLN A 188 13.95 6.11 18.15
N VAL A 189 13.14 7.15 18.35
CA VAL A 189 13.61 8.54 18.45
C VAL A 189 14.58 8.69 19.63
N TYR A 190 14.23 8.12 20.79
CA TYR A 190 15.12 8.11 21.95
C TYR A 190 16.45 7.41 21.66
N ALA A 191 16.42 6.24 21.01
CA ALA A 191 17.63 5.52 20.60
C ALA A 191 18.52 6.35 19.66
N ALA A 192 17.92 6.96 18.62
CA ALA A 192 18.64 7.77 17.64
C ALA A 192 19.26 9.04 18.24
N MET A 193 18.58 9.68 19.19
CA MET A 193 19.11 10.81 19.94
C MET A 193 20.30 10.44 20.82
N ARG A 194 20.43 9.18 21.24
CA ARG A 194 21.57 8.73 22.04
C ARG A 194 22.80 8.42 21.17
N GLN A 195 22.62 7.65 20.11
CA GLN A 195 23.72 7.12 19.30
C GLN A 195 24.31 8.14 18.31
N HIS A 196 23.54 9.16 17.89
CA HIS A 196 23.96 10.16 16.88
C HIS A 196 24.46 9.57 15.54
N HIS A 197 24.12 8.32 15.22
CA HIS A 197 24.64 7.62 14.05
C HIS A 197 23.78 7.85 12.78
N PRO A 198 24.36 8.02 11.58
CA PRO A 198 23.60 8.31 10.36
C PRO A 198 22.61 7.20 9.97
N VAL A 199 22.94 5.93 10.20
CA VAL A 199 22.04 4.78 9.94
C VAL A 199 20.80 4.85 10.82
N THR A 200 20.95 5.17 12.11
CA THR A 200 19.83 5.20 13.05
C THR A 200 18.95 6.42 12.79
N ARG A 201 19.52 7.53 12.33
CA ARG A 201 18.75 8.69 11.81
C ARG A 201 17.94 8.35 10.56
N LEU A 202 18.55 7.68 9.57
CA LEU A 202 17.84 7.27 8.35
C LEU A 202 16.69 6.32 8.66
N PHE A 203 16.93 5.32 9.52
CA PHE A 203 15.88 4.40 9.99
C PHE A 203 14.76 5.12 10.75
N THR A 204 15.11 6.08 11.61
CA THR A 204 14.11 6.87 12.35
C THR A 204 13.28 7.72 11.40
N ALA A 205 13.89 8.29 10.35
CA ALA A 205 13.16 9.02 9.32
C ALA A 205 12.16 8.14 8.56
N SER A 206 12.54 6.91 8.15
CA SER A 206 11.60 6.00 7.50
C SER A 206 10.45 5.59 8.44
N LEU A 207 10.76 5.34 9.71
CA LEU A 207 9.74 4.99 10.72
C LEU A 207 8.77 6.15 11.01
N ILE A 208 9.25 7.40 11.02
CA ILE A 208 8.38 8.59 11.16
C ILE A 208 7.48 8.75 9.93
N LEU A 209 8.01 8.52 8.72
CA LEU A 209 7.22 8.55 7.48
C LEU A 209 6.11 7.50 7.53
N GLU A 210 6.42 6.27 7.94
CA GLU A 210 5.44 5.19 8.13
C GLU A 210 4.33 5.59 9.10
N PHE A 211 4.70 6.13 10.25
CA PHE A 211 3.73 6.54 11.26
C PHE A 211 2.85 7.69 10.78
N LEU A 212 3.43 8.66 10.06
CA LEU A 212 2.66 9.75 9.46
C LEU A 212 1.70 9.21 8.40
N ALA A 213 2.17 8.34 7.50
CA ALA A 213 1.34 7.69 6.49
C ALA A 213 0.12 7.00 7.11
N LEU A 214 0.37 6.14 8.09
CA LEU A 214 -0.67 5.40 8.82
C LEU A 214 -1.63 6.33 9.55
N SER A 215 -1.13 7.44 10.12
CA SER A 215 -1.98 8.43 10.79
C SER A 215 -2.93 9.13 9.81
N LEU A 216 -2.45 9.52 8.63
CA LEU A 216 -3.29 10.15 7.60
C LEU A 216 -4.36 9.19 7.07
N ILE A 217 -3.98 7.93 6.81
CA ILE A 217 -4.91 6.88 6.39
C ILE A 217 -5.94 6.61 7.49
N LEU A 218 -5.52 6.47 8.75
CA LEU A 218 -6.44 6.24 9.87
C LEU A 218 -7.45 7.38 10.02
N ILE A 219 -7.01 8.65 9.90
CA ILE A 219 -7.94 9.80 9.94
C ILE A 219 -8.94 9.72 8.78
N HIS A 220 -8.48 9.41 7.56
CA HIS A 220 -9.36 9.22 6.41
C HIS A 220 -10.43 8.16 6.67
N VAL A 221 -10.01 6.96 7.09
CA VAL A 221 -10.91 5.81 7.29
C VAL A 221 -11.85 6.05 8.48
N LEU A 222 -11.38 6.67 9.57
CA LEU A 222 -12.25 7.06 10.69
C LEU A 222 -13.30 8.09 10.26
N LYS A 223 -12.91 9.09 9.47
CA LYS A 223 -13.88 10.05 8.93
C LYS A 223 -14.90 9.36 8.03
N PHE A 224 -14.43 8.51 7.12
CA PHE A 224 -15.27 7.72 6.24
C PHE A 224 -16.27 6.86 7.01
N SER A 225 -15.89 6.31 8.18
CA SER A 225 -16.82 5.55 9.04
C SER A 225 -18.01 6.38 9.58
N LEU A 226 -17.85 7.70 9.65
CA LEU A 226 -18.86 8.62 10.17
C LEU A 226 -19.77 9.18 9.06
N ASP A 227 -19.18 9.59 7.93
CA ASP A 227 -19.90 10.30 6.87
C ASP A 227 -20.02 9.56 5.53
N GLY A 228 -19.26 8.48 5.31
CA GLY A 228 -19.25 7.74 4.05
C GLY A 228 -18.48 8.42 2.90
N GLU A 229 -17.86 9.59 3.14
CA GLU A 229 -17.08 10.32 2.13
C GLU A 229 -15.58 10.34 2.46
N GLY A 230 -15.22 10.50 3.73
CA GLY A 230 -13.82 10.59 4.17
C GLY A 230 -13.10 11.85 3.66
N VAL A 231 -11.76 11.76 3.53
CA VAL A 231 -10.93 12.80 2.86
C VAL A 231 -9.98 12.15 1.89
N GLN A 232 -10.32 12.11 0.60
CA GLN A 232 -9.51 11.41 -0.40
C GLN A 232 -8.06 11.94 -0.48
N GLN A 233 -7.86 13.24 -0.28
CA GLN A 233 -6.52 13.85 -0.27
C GLN A 233 -5.62 13.28 0.83
N LEU A 234 -6.18 12.95 2.01
CA LEU A 234 -5.41 12.34 3.11
C LEU A 234 -5.05 10.89 2.80
N ALA A 235 -5.94 10.14 2.14
CA ALA A 235 -5.63 8.78 1.69
C ALA A 235 -4.47 8.78 0.69
N VAL A 236 -4.54 9.62 -0.35
CA VAL A 236 -3.48 9.74 -1.36
C VAL A 236 -2.16 10.19 -0.74
N ALA A 237 -2.18 11.19 0.14
CA ALA A 237 -0.98 11.63 0.84
C ALA A 237 -0.39 10.53 1.73
N GLY A 238 -1.25 9.77 2.41
CA GLY A 238 -0.87 8.62 3.22
C GLY A 238 -0.19 7.53 2.39
N ASP A 239 -0.79 7.12 1.27
CA ASP A 239 -0.24 6.10 0.38
C ASP A 239 1.13 6.51 -0.19
N ILE A 240 1.30 7.78 -0.58
CA ILE A 240 2.59 8.29 -1.07
C ILE A 240 3.64 8.25 0.05
N LEU A 241 3.29 8.63 1.28
CA LEU A 241 4.21 8.57 2.41
C LEU A 241 4.59 7.13 2.78
N ASP A 242 3.66 6.17 2.68
CA ASP A 242 3.92 4.73 2.86
C ASP A 242 4.91 4.22 1.80
N ILE A 243 4.70 4.57 0.52
CA ILE A 243 5.64 4.25 -0.57
C ILE A 243 7.05 4.83 -0.27
N LEU A 244 7.12 6.09 0.16
CA LEU A 244 8.40 6.74 0.52
C LEU A 244 9.07 6.10 1.75
N SER A 245 8.28 5.70 2.74
CA SER A 245 8.73 4.96 3.92
C SER A 245 9.39 3.65 3.51
N ARG A 246 8.69 2.81 2.75
CA ARG A 246 9.19 1.51 2.27
C ARG A 246 10.41 1.65 1.35
N ALA A 247 10.42 2.65 0.48
CA ALA A 247 11.58 2.96 -0.35
C ALA A 247 12.79 3.37 0.50
N SER A 248 12.58 4.18 1.54
CA SER A 248 13.65 4.59 2.47
C SER A 248 14.16 3.41 3.31
N PHE A 249 13.27 2.51 3.74
CA PHE A 249 13.64 1.27 4.42
C PHE A 249 14.45 0.35 3.50
N MET A 250 14.06 0.22 2.23
CA MET A 250 14.83 -0.51 1.21
C MET A 250 16.26 0.04 1.08
N LEU A 251 16.40 1.36 1.01
CA LEU A 251 17.71 2.02 0.95
C LEU A 251 18.55 1.69 2.19
N LEU A 252 17.95 1.75 3.39
CA LEU A 252 18.61 1.36 4.63
C LEU A 252 19.14 -0.08 4.57
N LEU A 253 18.32 -1.04 4.10
CA LEU A 253 18.73 -2.44 3.96
C LEU A 253 19.93 -2.60 3.02
N LEU A 254 19.92 -1.93 1.87
CA LEU A 254 21.02 -1.99 0.90
C LEU A 254 22.31 -1.35 1.44
N LEU A 255 22.20 -0.23 2.14
CA LEU A 255 23.33 0.45 2.77
C LEU A 255 23.95 -0.42 3.86
N LEU A 256 23.12 -1.02 4.72
CA LEU A 256 23.58 -1.95 5.76
C LEU A 256 24.20 -3.21 5.17
N ALA A 257 23.63 -3.79 4.10
CA ALA A 257 24.19 -4.96 3.44
C ALA A 257 25.59 -4.71 2.87
N LYS A 258 25.85 -3.50 2.37
CA LYS A 258 27.16 -3.04 1.92
C LYS A 258 28.13 -2.66 3.05
N GLY A 259 27.64 -2.65 4.29
CA GLY A 259 28.41 -2.23 5.46
C GLY A 259 28.60 -0.71 5.57
N TRP A 260 27.78 0.10 4.91
CA TRP A 260 27.86 1.56 5.04
C TRP A 260 27.65 1.99 6.51
N ALA A 261 28.61 2.75 7.04
CA ALA A 261 28.66 3.19 8.43
C ALA A 261 28.67 2.03 9.47
N VAL A 262 28.99 0.80 9.04
CA VAL A 262 29.25 -0.36 9.91
C VAL A 262 30.66 -0.91 9.67
N THR A 263 31.17 -0.85 8.44
CA THR A 263 32.50 -1.33 8.07
C THR A 263 33.31 -0.32 7.25
N ARG A 264 32.68 0.69 6.62
CA ARG A 264 33.36 1.76 5.86
C ARG A 264 32.64 3.11 5.98
N GLN A 265 33.37 4.21 6.21
CA GLN A 265 32.81 5.58 6.27
C GLN A 265 32.63 6.23 4.88
N GLU A 266 33.57 6.02 3.95
CA GLU A 266 33.53 6.54 2.58
C GLU A 266 33.34 5.42 1.54
N PHE A 267 32.46 5.67 0.57
CA PHE A 267 32.07 4.68 -0.44
C PHE A 267 31.89 5.36 -1.80
N THR A 268 32.66 4.95 -2.80
CA THR A 268 32.71 5.55 -4.14
C THR A 268 31.43 5.34 -4.94
N TRP A 269 30.66 4.29 -4.65
CA TRP A 269 29.41 3.95 -5.35
C TRP A 269 28.14 4.45 -4.64
N LYS A 270 28.25 5.37 -3.66
CA LYS A 270 27.08 6.05 -3.04
C LYS A 270 26.10 6.61 -4.09
N PRO A 271 26.54 7.39 -5.10
CA PRO A 271 25.59 7.96 -6.08
C PRO A 271 24.83 6.90 -6.88
N LEU A 272 25.39 5.71 -7.11
CA LEU A 272 24.68 4.63 -7.78
C LEU A 272 23.55 4.08 -6.91
N VAL A 273 23.80 3.82 -5.63
CA VAL A 273 22.77 3.28 -4.71
C VAL A 273 21.63 4.28 -4.54
N PHE A 274 21.96 5.56 -4.33
CA PHE A 274 20.95 6.63 -4.26
C PHE A 274 20.22 6.84 -5.59
N GLY A 275 20.91 6.70 -6.73
CA GLY A 275 20.31 6.78 -8.06
C GLY A 275 19.28 5.66 -8.31
N ILE A 276 19.63 4.41 -7.97
CA ILE A 276 18.70 3.27 -8.09
C ILE A 276 17.54 3.40 -7.12
N TRP A 277 17.80 3.83 -5.87
CA TRP A 277 16.73 4.10 -4.90
C TRP A 277 15.76 5.17 -5.39
N PHE A 278 16.28 6.29 -5.92
CA PHE A 278 15.45 7.36 -6.44
C PHE A 278 14.61 6.88 -7.63
N LEU A 279 15.23 6.16 -8.58
CA LEU A 279 14.52 5.57 -9.71
C LEU A 279 13.43 4.58 -9.25
N TYR A 280 13.74 3.73 -8.27
CA TYR A 280 12.79 2.79 -7.67
C TYR A 280 11.59 3.53 -7.06
N GLY A 281 11.83 4.58 -6.27
CA GLY A 281 10.76 5.41 -5.70
C GLY A 281 9.90 6.10 -6.76
N VAL A 282 10.52 6.70 -7.78
CA VAL A 282 9.80 7.35 -8.89
C VAL A 282 8.95 6.36 -9.66
N VAL A 283 9.48 5.19 -10.00
CA VAL A 283 8.72 4.14 -10.70
C VAL A 283 7.52 3.72 -9.85
N HIS A 284 7.70 3.47 -8.55
CA HIS A 284 6.59 3.12 -7.67
C HIS A 284 5.50 4.18 -7.61
N ILE A 285 5.85 5.46 -7.52
CA ILE A 285 4.87 6.55 -7.53
C ILE A 285 4.14 6.63 -8.87
N LEU A 286 4.85 6.49 -9.99
CA LEU A 286 4.24 6.50 -11.33
C LEU A 286 3.27 5.32 -11.51
N LEU A 287 3.62 4.14 -11.02
CA LEU A 287 2.75 2.96 -11.09
C LEU A 287 1.52 3.13 -10.20
N TYR A 288 1.67 3.72 -9.01
CA TYR A 288 0.53 4.07 -8.15
C TYR A 288 -0.44 5.04 -8.86
N VAL A 289 0.09 6.09 -9.50
CA VAL A 289 -0.73 7.04 -10.27
C VAL A 289 -1.42 6.35 -11.44
N TRP A 290 -0.71 5.51 -12.20
CA TRP A 290 -1.28 4.75 -13.32
C TRP A 290 -2.41 3.83 -12.84
N ASN A 291 -2.20 3.12 -11.73
CA ASN A 291 -3.22 2.25 -11.15
C ASN A 291 -4.48 3.04 -10.76
N MET A 292 -4.32 4.24 -10.23
CA MET A 292 -5.44 5.10 -9.85
C MET A 292 -6.18 5.70 -11.06
N THR A 293 -5.52 5.87 -12.21
CA THR A 293 -6.13 6.51 -13.40
C THR A 293 -6.67 5.55 -14.44
N GLU A 294 -6.05 4.39 -14.62
CA GLU A 294 -6.32 3.48 -15.75
C GLU A 294 -7.08 2.21 -15.36
N VAL A 295 -7.07 1.82 -14.08
CA VAL A 295 -7.81 0.62 -13.64
C VAL A 295 -9.25 1.03 -13.35
N ASP A 296 -10.15 0.58 -14.22
CA ASP A 296 -11.59 0.78 -14.04
C ASP A 296 -12.06 0.09 -12.75
N ILE A 297 -12.74 0.84 -11.88
CA ILE A 297 -13.30 0.37 -10.60
C ILE A 297 -14.27 -0.84 -10.78
N ILE A 298 -14.78 -1.02 -11.99
CA ILE A 298 -15.72 -2.07 -12.37
C ILE A 298 -15.02 -3.43 -12.61
N GLU A 299 -13.75 -3.42 -12.99
CA GLU A 299 -12.98 -4.63 -13.19
C GLU A 299 -12.40 -5.07 -11.84
N ASP A 300 -12.78 -6.26 -11.36
CA ASP A 300 -12.30 -6.86 -10.09
C ASP A 300 -10.80 -7.27 -10.17
N ILE A 301 -9.98 -6.53 -10.92
CA ILE A 301 -8.57 -6.81 -11.17
C ILE A 301 -7.75 -6.23 -10.03
N ASP A 302 -6.92 -7.07 -9.40
CA ASP A 302 -5.98 -6.64 -8.37
C ASP A 302 -4.78 -5.92 -8.99
N GLU A 303 -4.09 -5.07 -8.21
CA GLU A 303 -2.80 -4.48 -8.61
C GLU A 303 -1.82 -5.55 -9.11
N TYR A 304 -1.73 -6.70 -8.41
CA TYR A 304 -0.82 -7.79 -8.79
C TYR A 304 -1.27 -8.62 -10.00
N GLN A 305 -2.49 -8.41 -10.50
CA GLN A 305 -2.98 -9.01 -11.74
C GLN A 305 -2.66 -8.15 -12.96
N THR A 306 -2.24 -6.90 -12.75
CA THR A 306 -1.88 -5.95 -13.81
C THR A 306 -0.40 -6.02 -14.18
N TRP A 307 -0.04 -5.58 -15.39
CA TRP A 307 1.36 -5.56 -15.83
C TRP A 307 2.29 -4.73 -14.91
N PRO A 308 1.85 -3.60 -14.31
CA PRO A 308 2.66 -2.87 -13.32
C PRO A 308 2.94 -3.64 -12.05
N GLY A 309 1.96 -4.39 -11.54
CA GLY A 309 2.16 -5.23 -10.35
C GLY A 309 3.28 -6.24 -10.56
N TRP A 310 3.32 -6.89 -11.73
CA TRP A 310 4.42 -7.80 -12.10
C TRP A 310 5.77 -7.09 -12.20
N LEU A 311 5.79 -5.86 -12.74
CA LEU A 311 7.00 -5.06 -12.81
C LEU A 311 7.56 -4.75 -11.41
N ILE A 312 6.70 -4.40 -10.45
CA ILE A 312 7.08 -4.17 -9.05
C ILE A 312 7.71 -5.44 -8.43
N ILE A 313 7.10 -6.60 -8.66
CA ILE A 313 7.60 -7.88 -8.14
C ILE A 313 8.97 -8.23 -8.73
N ILE A 314 9.15 -8.01 -10.04
CA ILE A 314 10.44 -8.22 -10.71
C ILE A 314 11.51 -7.31 -10.12
N PHE A 315 11.24 -6.00 -10.00
CA PHE A 315 12.20 -5.06 -9.40
C PHE A 315 12.54 -5.43 -7.95
N ARG A 316 11.54 -5.80 -7.14
CA ARG A 316 11.74 -6.26 -5.77
C ARG A 316 12.65 -7.49 -5.71
N THR A 317 12.45 -8.44 -6.63
CA THR A 317 13.25 -9.67 -6.70
C THR A 317 14.69 -9.39 -7.15
N LEU A 318 14.89 -8.49 -8.10
CA LEU A 318 16.23 -8.07 -8.53
C LEU A 318 17.00 -7.38 -7.39
N ILE A 319 16.34 -6.47 -6.66
CA ILE A 319 16.94 -5.82 -5.50
C ILE A 319 17.24 -6.82 -4.39
N MET A 320 16.37 -7.81 -4.17
CA MET A 320 16.62 -8.90 -3.20
C MET A 320 17.87 -9.71 -3.56
N VAL A 321 18.03 -10.11 -4.83
CA VAL A 321 19.23 -10.85 -5.29
C VAL A 321 20.48 -10.00 -5.11
N TRP A 322 20.40 -8.71 -5.44
CA TRP A 322 21.50 -7.78 -5.23
C TRP A 322 21.84 -7.62 -3.74
N PHE A 323 20.83 -7.44 -2.88
CA PHE A 323 20.98 -7.39 -1.43
C PHE A 323 21.72 -8.62 -0.89
N LEU A 324 21.30 -9.83 -1.29
CA LEU A 324 21.95 -11.08 -0.86
C LEU A 324 23.40 -11.19 -1.34
N PHE A 325 23.68 -10.72 -2.56
CA PHE A 325 25.05 -10.68 -3.10
C PHE A 325 25.94 -9.75 -2.28
N GLU A 326 25.47 -8.54 -1.98
CA GLU A 326 26.23 -7.56 -1.18
C GLU A 326 26.40 -8.03 0.26
N LEU A 327 25.35 -8.57 0.88
CA LEU A 327 25.42 -9.12 2.21
C LEU A 327 26.45 -10.26 2.29
N ARG A 328 26.44 -11.17 1.30
CA ARG A 328 27.43 -12.25 1.23
C ARG A 328 28.84 -11.70 1.10
N ASN A 329 29.07 -10.72 0.23
CA ASN A 329 30.39 -10.12 0.06
C ASN A 329 30.88 -9.52 1.38
N THR A 330 30.04 -8.71 2.05
CA THR A 330 30.38 -8.12 3.35
C THR A 330 30.69 -9.19 4.41
N MET A 331 29.89 -10.26 4.50
CA MET A 331 30.14 -11.36 5.42
C MET A 331 31.42 -12.15 5.12
N MET A 332 31.88 -12.19 3.86
CA MET A 332 33.12 -12.88 3.49
C MET A 332 34.38 -12.10 3.88
N TYR A 333 34.29 -10.76 3.96
CA TYR A 333 35.41 -9.91 4.38
C TYR A 333 35.47 -9.73 5.91
N GLU A 334 34.34 -9.88 6.60
CA GLU A 334 34.24 -9.70 8.04
C GLU A 334 34.69 -10.95 8.81
N HIS A 335 35.77 -10.83 9.58
CA HIS A 335 36.33 -11.93 10.38
C HIS A 335 35.80 -11.94 11.82
N ASN A 336 35.12 -10.87 12.26
CA ASN A 336 34.58 -10.77 13.61
C ASN A 336 33.26 -11.56 13.75
N THR A 337 33.26 -12.56 14.63
CA THR A 337 32.10 -13.46 14.88
C THR A 337 30.86 -12.72 15.39
N GLN A 338 31.01 -11.61 16.13
CA GLN A 338 29.88 -10.83 16.64
C GLN A 338 29.19 -10.04 15.53
N LYS A 339 29.96 -9.41 14.65
CA LYS A 339 29.44 -8.69 13.47
C LYS A 339 28.81 -9.66 12.48
N LEU A 340 29.41 -10.84 12.27
CA LEU A 340 28.85 -11.88 11.42
C LEU A 340 27.49 -12.38 11.93
N ASN A 341 27.35 -12.61 13.25
CA ASN A 341 26.07 -12.98 13.84
C ASN A 341 25.01 -11.87 13.67
N PHE A 342 25.40 -10.60 13.78
CA PHE A 342 24.52 -9.48 13.46
C PHE A 342 24.05 -9.53 12.00
N PHE A 343 24.98 -9.66 11.03
CA PHE A 343 24.64 -9.74 9.61
C PHE A 343 23.76 -10.95 9.26
N LEU A 344 23.94 -12.08 9.94
CA LEU A 344 23.11 -13.26 9.77
C LEU A 344 21.66 -12.98 10.20
N HIS A 345 21.46 -12.43 11.40
CA HIS A 345 20.12 -12.09 11.89
C HIS A 345 19.46 -10.97 11.08
N PHE A 346 20.23 -9.95 10.71
CA PHE A 346 19.81 -8.88 9.81
C PHE A 346 19.38 -9.43 8.45
N GLY A 347 20.20 -10.26 7.83
CA GLY A 347 19.92 -10.89 6.54
C GLY A 347 18.68 -11.77 6.56
N ALA A 348 18.53 -12.60 7.60
CA ALA A 348 17.35 -13.44 7.77
C ALA A 348 16.06 -12.60 7.91
N SER A 349 16.09 -11.54 8.73
CA SER A 349 14.93 -10.65 8.89
C SER A 349 14.60 -9.89 7.60
N ALA A 350 15.61 -9.34 6.92
CA ALA A 350 15.43 -8.62 5.68
C ALA A 350 14.86 -9.53 4.58
N LEU A 351 15.31 -10.79 4.51
CA LEU A 351 14.82 -11.75 3.52
C LEU A 351 13.31 -12.03 3.67
N VAL A 352 12.80 -12.12 4.91
CA VAL A 352 11.35 -12.23 5.17
C VAL A 352 10.60 -11.03 4.59
N TRP A 353 11.14 -9.82 4.76
CA TRP A 353 10.56 -8.60 4.20
C TRP A 353 10.72 -8.47 2.68
N PHE A 354 11.71 -9.10 2.06
CA PHE A 354 11.79 -9.15 0.60
C PHE A 354 10.80 -10.14 0.00
N ILE A 355 10.68 -11.32 0.60
CA ILE A 355 9.97 -12.47 0.02
C ILE A 355 8.45 -12.42 0.22
N TYR A 356 7.95 -11.66 1.21
CA TYR A 356 6.50 -11.59 1.43
C TYR A 356 5.76 -11.06 0.20
N LEU A 357 6.33 -10.12 -0.56
CA LEU A 357 5.66 -9.50 -1.70
C LEU A 357 5.46 -10.48 -2.88
N PRO A 358 6.47 -11.24 -3.35
CA PRO A 358 6.21 -12.31 -4.31
C PRO A 358 5.21 -13.36 -3.82
N ILE A 359 5.28 -13.76 -2.55
CA ILE A 359 4.37 -14.76 -1.96
C ILE A 359 2.93 -14.22 -1.96
N ILE A 360 2.74 -12.97 -1.54
CA ILE A 360 1.41 -12.37 -1.43
C ILE A 360 0.75 -12.20 -2.79
N ALA A 361 1.53 -11.85 -3.82
CA ALA A 361 1.02 -11.74 -5.19
C ALA A 361 0.48 -13.09 -5.68
N LEU A 362 1.17 -14.20 -5.41
CA LEU A 362 0.69 -15.54 -5.75
C LEU A 362 -0.58 -15.93 -4.99
N ILE A 363 -0.68 -15.54 -3.72
CA ILE A 363 -1.89 -15.75 -2.91
C ILE A 363 -3.06 -14.92 -3.47
N ALA A 364 -2.81 -13.67 -3.87
CA ALA A 364 -3.83 -12.77 -4.39
C ALA A 364 -4.53 -13.31 -5.65
N LEU A 365 -3.85 -14.15 -6.45
CA LEU A 365 -4.43 -14.81 -7.62
C LEU A 365 -5.49 -15.86 -7.26
N GLN A 366 -5.43 -16.42 -6.06
CA GLN A 366 -6.31 -17.52 -5.63
C GLN A 366 -7.44 -17.05 -4.71
N VAL A 367 -7.37 -15.83 -4.17
CA VAL A 367 -8.33 -15.28 -3.23
C VAL A 367 -9.37 -14.45 -3.96
N SER A 368 -10.65 -14.62 -3.61
CA SER A 368 -11.73 -13.84 -4.22
C SER A 368 -11.61 -12.36 -3.85
N ALA A 369 -12.05 -11.48 -4.77
CA ALA A 369 -11.95 -10.02 -4.60
C ALA A 369 -12.57 -9.50 -3.28
N LEU A 370 -13.59 -10.18 -2.76
CA LEU A 370 -14.27 -9.86 -1.50
C LEU A 370 -13.36 -9.93 -0.25
N TRP A 371 -12.38 -10.82 -0.25
CA TRP A 371 -11.46 -11.03 0.88
C TRP A 371 -10.03 -10.56 0.58
N ARG A 372 -9.70 -10.45 -0.71
CA ARG A 372 -8.36 -10.13 -1.20
C ARG A 372 -7.84 -8.84 -0.59
N PHE A 373 -8.63 -7.75 -0.60
CA PHE A 373 -8.17 -6.45 -0.10
C PHE A 373 -7.71 -6.51 1.37
N LYS A 374 -8.55 -7.02 2.28
CA LYS A 374 -8.21 -7.11 3.72
C LYS A 374 -7.02 -8.02 3.98
N LEU A 375 -6.93 -9.13 3.26
CA LEU A 375 -5.82 -10.07 3.36
C LEU A 375 -4.51 -9.41 2.93
N LEU A 376 -4.52 -8.73 1.78
CA LEU A 376 -3.36 -8.01 1.26
C LEU A 376 -2.89 -6.93 2.22
N LEU A 377 -3.84 -6.12 2.70
CA LEU A 377 -3.59 -5.08 3.68
C LEU A 377 -2.99 -5.66 4.98
N GLY A 378 -3.63 -6.68 5.55
CA GLY A 378 -3.21 -7.32 6.79
C GLY A 378 -1.79 -7.89 6.73
N ILE A 379 -1.47 -8.65 5.69
CA ILE A 379 -0.13 -9.26 5.55
C ILE A 379 0.93 -8.18 5.30
N THR A 380 0.64 -7.19 4.45
CA THR A 380 1.60 -6.13 4.11
C THR A 380 1.98 -5.32 5.36
N TYR A 381 1.00 -4.78 6.08
CA TYR A 381 1.25 -4.05 7.33
C TYR A 381 1.89 -4.92 8.41
N SER A 382 1.55 -6.22 8.48
CA SER A 382 2.19 -7.16 9.41
C SER A 382 3.67 -7.36 9.09
N ALA A 383 4.01 -7.56 7.81
CA ALA A 383 5.37 -7.77 7.35
C ALA A 383 6.22 -6.50 7.56
N ASP A 384 5.68 -5.33 7.23
CA ASP A 384 6.32 -4.04 7.45
C ASP A 384 6.54 -3.79 8.95
N CYS A 385 5.50 -3.94 9.76
CA CYS A 385 5.58 -3.78 11.21
C CYS A 385 6.61 -4.74 11.83
N LEU A 386 6.64 -6.00 11.41
CA LEU A 386 7.64 -6.97 11.87
C LEU A 386 9.06 -6.52 11.50
N ALA A 387 9.27 -6.07 10.26
CA ALA A 387 10.58 -5.60 9.80
C ALA A 387 11.05 -4.38 10.60
N TYR A 388 10.15 -3.42 10.87
CA TYR A 388 10.43 -2.25 11.70
C TYR A 388 10.73 -2.62 13.16
N CYS A 389 9.97 -3.53 13.76
CA CYS A 389 10.20 -4.01 15.12
C CYS A 389 11.56 -4.73 15.25
N VAL A 390 11.89 -5.62 14.31
CA VAL A 390 13.17 -6.33 14.33
C VAL A 390 14.33 -5.38 14.08
N MET A 391 14.19 -4.42 13.15
CA MET A 391 15.23 -3.42 12.90
C MET A 391 15.47 -2.53 14.13
N THR A 392 14.41 -2.11 14.81
CA THR A 392 14.51 -1.36 16.07
C THR A 392 15.25 -2.16 17.14
N HIS A 393 14.99 -3.46 17.23
CA HIS A 393 15.69 -4.35 18.15
C HIS A 393 17.17 -4.53 17.80
N LEU A 394 17.50 -4.71 16.52
CA LEU A 394 18.87 -4.88 16.03
C LEU A 394 19.71 -3.61 16.20
N LEU A 395 19.12 -2.44 15.97
CA LEU A 395 19.79 -1.14 16.06
C LEU A 395 19.74 -0.54 17.47
N TRP A 396 19.17 -1.23 18.46
CA TRP A 396 19.04 -0.71 19.83
C TRP A 396 20.40 -0.35 20.46
N PRO A 397 20.53 0.78 21.19
CA PRO A 397 21.82 1.32 21.64
C PRO A 397 22.73 0.34 22.36
N THR A 398 22.17 -0.51 23.24
CA THR A 398 23.00 -1.44 24.03
C THR A 398 23.69 -2.52 23.20
N ARG A 399 23.21 -2.81 21.98
CA ARG A 399 23.82 -3.81 21.08
C ARG A 399 24.61 -3.13 19.98
N SER A 400 24.05 -2.09 19.38
CA SER A 400 24.66 -1.40 18.26
C SER A 400 25.84 -0.51 18.62
N GLU A 401 25.92 0.02 19.86
CA GLU A 401 27.15 0.66 20.34
C GLU A 401 28.33 -0.32 20.26
N GLN A 402 28.15 -1.60 20.61
CA GLN A 402 29.21 -2.61 20.47
C GLN A 402 29.59 -2.83 19.00
N TYR A 403 28.62 -2.92 18.09
CA TYR A 403 28.89 -3.13 16.67
C TYR A 403 29.57 -1.92 16.01
N PHE A 404 29.16 -0.69 16.37
CA PHE A 404 29.73 0.54 15.84
C PHE A 404 31.11 0.86 16.45
N LEU A 405 31.34 0.60 17.74
CA LEU A 405 32.65 0.75 18.37
C LEU A 405 33.68 -0.23 17.81
N LEU A 406 33.27 -1.49 17.59
CA LEU A 406 34.11 -2.47 16.90
C LEU A 406 34.42 -2.09 15.45
N ALA A 407 33.61 -1.22 14.82
CA ALA A 407 33.91 -0.70 13.49
C ALA A 407 35.03 0.34 13.55
N GLU A 408 34.95 1.27 14.49
CA GLU A 408 35.96 2.31 14.73
C GLU A 408 37.31 1.70 15.15
N GLU A 409 37.31 0.66 16.01
CA GLU A 409 38.55 -0.05 16.39
C GLU A 409 39.19 -0.83 15.23
N THR A 410 38.39 -1.36 14.28
CA THR A 410 38.95 -2.06 13.10
C THR A 410 39.60 -1.06 12.15
N ASP A 411 38.99 0.12 11.96
CA ASP A 411 39.51 1.21 11.13
C ASP A 411 40.86 1.72 11.66
N LEU A 412 40.98 1.90 12.98
CA LEU A 412 42.26 2.21 13.65
C LEU A 412 43.29 1.08 13.51
N GLY A 413 42.85 -0.17 13.50
CA GLY A 413 43.71 -1.34 13.29
C GLY A 413 44.32 -1.36 11.88
N ASP A 414 43.50 -1.11 10.86
CA ASP A 414 43.94 -1.00 9.47
C ASP A 414 44.91 0.19 9.28
N GLU A 415 44.67 1.34 9.93
CA GLU A 415 45.63 2.46 9.96
C GLU A 415 46.94 2.10 10.68
N LEU A 416 46.87 1.38 11.80
CA LEU A 416 48.05 0.93 12.56
C LEU A 416 48.90 -0.09 11.78
N ASP A 417 48.25 -0.96 11.02
CA ASP A 417 48.92 -1.91 10.13
C ASP A 417 49.55 -1.19 8.92
N GLU A 418 48.90 -0.16 8.37
CA GLU A 418 49.49 0.72 7.34
C GLU A 418 50.71 1.51 7.88
N PHE A 419 50.68 1.93 9.14
CA PHE A 419 51.84 2.55 9.82
C PHE A 419 52.99 1.57 10.07
N ASN A 420 52.70 0.29 10.31
CA ASN A 420 53.73 -0.75 10.46
C ASN A 420 54.36 -1.15 9.11
N GLU A 421 53.62 -1.02 8.00
CA GLU A 421 54.10 -1.28 6.64
C GLU A 421 54.81 -0.09 5.98
N ALA A 422 54.73 1.12 6.55
CA ALA A 422 55.49 2.27 6.08
C ALA A 422 57.01 2.04 6.27
N PRO A 423 57.84 2.20 5.22
CA PRO A 423 59.26 1.88 5.30
C PRO A 423 59.94 2.82 6.29
N HIS A 424 60.49 2.25 7.36
CA HIS A 424 61.27 2.99 8.33
C HIS A 424 62.44 3.64 7.58
N VAL A 425 62.43 4.98 7.45
CA VAL A 425 63.54 5.74 6.87
C VAL A 425 64.69 5.67 7.86
N ILE A 426 65.53 4.64 7.72
CA ILE A 426 66.83 4.57 8.36
C ILE A 426 67.70 5.61 7.65
N ASN A 427 67.85 6.78 8.25
CA ASN A 427 68.80 7.80 7.82
C ASN A 427 70.21 7.22 7.81
N SER A 428 70.67 6.78 6.64
CA SER A 428 72.06 6.41 6.38
C SER A 428 72.82 7.67 5.92
N TYR A 429 73.49 8.33 6.87
CA TYR A 429 74.56 9.26 6.52
C TYR A 429 75.74 8.45 5.97
N THR A 430 75.80 8.32 4.64
CA THR A 430 77.01 7.84 3.96
C THR A 430 77.61 9.00 3.18
N ALA A 431 78.76 9.46 3.69
CA ALA A 431 79.52 10.58 3.20
C ALA A 431 80.08 10.35 1.78
N LEU A 432 79.99 11.39 0.95
CA LEU A 432 80.83 11.54 -0.24
C LEU A 432 82.21 12.07 0.17
N SER A 433 83.28 11.42 -0.30
CA SER A 433 84.45 12.02 -0.98
C SER A 433 85.77 11.30 -0.68
N SER A 434 86.31 10.69 -1.73
CA SER A 434 87.73 10.63 -2.13
C SER A 434 88.86 10.50 -1.09
N GLY A 435 89.71 9.47 -1.27
CA GLY A 435 91.17 9.67 -1.20
C GLY A 435 91.97 8.78 -0.25
N HIS A 436 92.80 7.91 -0.85
CA HIS A 436 94.18 7.57 -0.44
C HIS A 436 94.48 6.77 0.86
N ARG A 437 94.97 5.52 0.65
CA ARG A 437 96.16 4.86 1.27
C ARG A 437 96.39 4.95 2.81
N ARG A 438 96.25 3.82 3.51
CA ARG A 438 97.31 2.96 4.14
C ARG A 438 96.76 2.13 5.33
N ILE A 439 97.31 0.93 5.46
CA ILE A 439 97.19 -0.11 6.52
C ILE A 439 98.15 0.24 7.70
N PRO A 440 98.24 -0.45 8.86
CA PRO A 440 97.29 -1.01 9.87
C PRO A 440 97.55 -0.48 11.31
N SER A 441 96.77 -0.89 12.33
CA SER A 441 97.30 -1.32 13.65
C SER A 441 96.22 -1.84 14.61
N GLU A 442 96.67 -2.66 15.55
CA GLU A 442 96.04 -3.63 16.46
C GLU A 442 95.05 -3.11 17.54
N PRO A 443 94.29 -4.02 18.20
CA PRO A 443 93.33 -3.71 19.28
C PRO A 443 93.97 -3.75 20.68
N PRO A 444 93.27 -3.22 21.70
CA PRO A 444 92.93 -4.07 22.86
C PRO A 444 91.50 -3.78 23.38
N ASP A 445 90.66 -4.78 23.63
CA ASP A 445 90.59 -5.59 24.86
C ASP A 445 90.45 -4.76 26.15
N LEU A 446 89.26 -4.75 26.77
CA LEU A 446 89.12 -5.23 28.16
C LEU A 446 87.66 -5.37 28.60
N THR A 447 87.44 -6.49 29.25
CA THR A 447 86.24 -7.04 29.86
C THR A 447 85.98 -6.48 31.28
N LYS A 448 84.72 -6.67 31.76
CA LYS A 448 84.21 -6.55 33.16
C LYS A 448 83.87 -5.11 33.60
N ILE A 449 82.85 -4.80 34.42
CA ILE A 449 82.42 -5.36 35.72
C ILE A 449 80.95 -4.87 35.96
N ILE A 450 79.97 -5.78 36.10
CA ILE A 450 79.14 -6.03 37.31
C ILE A 450 78.53 -4.80 38.01
N ALA A 451 77.19 -4.73 37.98
CA ALA A 451 76.32 -4.71 39.17
C ALA A 451 74.94 -5.25 38.78
#